data_AF-A0A2S3WZ33-F1
#
_entry.id   AF-A0A2S3WZ33-F1
#
_cell.length_a   1.000
_cell.length_b   1.000
_cell.length_c   1.000
_cell.angle_alpha   90.00
_cell.angle_beta   90.00
_cell.angle_gamma   90.00
#
_symmetry.space_group_name_H-M   'P 1'
#
loop_
_entity.id
_entity.type
_entity.pdbx_description
1 polymer ?
#
loop_
_entity_poly.entity_id
_entity_poly.type
_entity_poly.pdbx_seq_one_letter_code
_entity_poly.pdbx_strand_id
1 'polypeptide(L)'
;MLIIGKKLSPYALLSISGLLAASDQAVKWLVQQSMAYGEYVSVTPFFNWVHLWNTGAAFSLFANGGCWQRYFFIGIAVVVSIFLIKLILENRHKGEAIAYSLILGGAMGNLID
;
A
#
# COMPACT_ATOMS: atom_id res chain seq x y z
N MET A 1 15.97 3.95 -33.37
CA MET A 1 15.17 2.75 -33.67
C MET A 1 14.77 2.07 -32.35
N LEU A 2 13.54 2.35 -31.88
CA LEU A 2 12.68 1.57 -30.97
C LEU A 2 13.28 0.82 -29.74
N ILE A 3 13.59 1.55 -28.66
CA ILE A 3 13.51 0.99 -27.28
C ILE A 3 12.14 1.34 -26.63
N ILE A 4 11.36 2.23 -27.25
CA ILE A 4 10.13 2.79 -26.67
C ILE A 4 8.95 1.78 -26.68
N GLY A 5 8.97 0.73 -27.50
CA GLY A 5 7.78 -0.09 -27.81
C GLY A 5 7.47 -1.34 -26.97
N LYS A 6 8.39 -1.86 -26.13
CA LYS A 6 8.11 -3.12 -25.39
C LYS A 6 7.31 -2.86 -24.12
N LYS A 7 6.04 -3.28 -24.06
CA LYS A 7 5.23 -3.30 -22.83
C LYS A 7 5.95 -4.04 -21.70
N LEU A 8 5.79 -3.59 -20.45
CA LEU A 8 6.37 -4.25 -19.28
C LEU A 8 5.72 -5.62 -19.06
N SER A 9 6.35 -6.56 -18.37
CA SER A 9 5.67 -7.82 -18.04
C SER A 9 4.62 -7.56 -16.95
N PRO A 10 3.34 -7.89 -17.15
CA PRO A 10 2.33 -7.75 -16.08
C PRO A 10 2.68 -8.57 -14.84
N TYR A 11 3.30 -9.74 -15.01
CA TYR A 11 3.78 -10.55 -13.89
C TYR A 11 4.88 -9.85 -13.10
N ALA A 12 5.83 -9.20 -13.79
CA ALA A 12 6.87 -8.42 -13.10
C ALA A 12 6.26 -7.25 -12.32
N LEU A 13 5.25 -6.57 -12.89
CA LEU A 13 4.52 -5.51 -12.20
C LEU A 13 3.75 -6.02 -10.97
N LEU A 14 3.09 -7.17 -11.08
CA LEU A 14 2.42 -7.81 -9.94
C LEU A 14 3.43 -8.27 -8.87
N SER A 15 4.61 -8.77 -9.28
CA SER A 15 5.70 -9.09 -8.35
C SER A 15 6.20 -7.84 -7.62
N ILE A 16 6.34 -6.70 -8.31
CA ILE A 16 6.69 -5.43 -7.66
C ILE A 16 5.64 -5.04 -6.62
N SER A 17 4.35 -5.14 -6.94
CA SER A 17 3.27 -4.87 -5.98
C SER A 17 3.36 -5.78 -4.76
N GLY A 18 3.58 -7.08 -4.98
CA GLY A 18 3.73 -8.06 -3.91
C GLY A 18 4.95 -7.81 -3.02
N LEU A 19 6.10 -7.46 -3.62
CA LEU A 19 7.31 -7.11 -2.87
C LEU A 19 7.12 -5.84 -2.03
N LEU A 20 6.40 -4.85 -2.56
CA LEU A 20 6.07 -3.63 -1.80
C LEU A 20 5.15 -3.94 -0.61
N ALA A 21 4.10 -4.75 -0.81
CA ALA A 21 3.22 -5.16 0.28
C ALA A 21 3.99 -5.96 1.35
N ALA A 22 4.89 -6.87 0.94
CA ALA A 22 5.73 -7.63 1.86
C ALA A 22 6.71 -6.73 2.63
N SER A 23 7.29 -5.72 1.96
CA SER A 23 8.22 -4.76 2.59
C SER A 23 7.48 -3.87 3.59
N ASP A 24 6.28 -3.41 3.26
CA ASP A 24 5.40 -2.67 4.17
C ASP A 24 5.11 -3.47 5.45
N GLN A 25 4.68 -4.73 5.29
CA GLN A 25 4.41 -5.62 6.42
C GLN A 25 5.66 -5.92 7.26
N ALA A 26 6.82 -6.11 6.62
CA ALA A 26 8.07 -6.32 7.32
C ALA A 26 8.44 -5.10 8.19
N VAL A 27 8.29 -3.88 7.66
CA VAL A 27 8.56 -2.65 8.42
C VAL A 27 7.56 -2.48 9.56
N LYS A 28 6.26 -2.66 9.32
CA LYS A 28 5.22 -2.60 10.36
C LYS A 28 5.49 -3.60 11.49
N TRP A 29 5.81 -4.84 11.13
CA TRP A 29 6.16 -5.87 12.08
C TRP A 29 7.39 -5.49 12.92
N LEU A 30 8.46 -4.98 12.28
CA LEU A 30 9.65 -4.51 12.99
C LEU A 30 9.31 -3.40 14.01
N VAL A 31 8.48 -2.43 13.63
CA VAL A 31 8.04 -1.36 14.55
C VAL A 31 7.24 -1.92 15.72
N GLN A 32 6.29 -2.83 15.46
CA GLN A 32 5.50 -3.45 16.51
C GLN A 32 6.33 -4.27 17.51
N GLN A 33 7.44 -4.88 17.06
CA GLN A 33 8.33 -5.65 17.91
C GLN A 33 9.36 -4.80 18.66
N SER A 34 9.72 -3.63 18.14
CA SER A 34 10.83 -2.81 18.66
C SER A 34 10.39 -1.56 19.42
N MET A 35 9.13 -1.12 19.29
CA MET A 35 8.65 0.13 19.86
C MET A 35 7.31 -0.05 20.58
N ALA A 36 7.17 0.55 21.75
CA ALA A 36 5.89 0.63 22.44
C ALA A 36 4.90 1.51 21.66
N TYR A 37 3.60 1.28 21.85
CA TYR A 37 2.57 2.14 21.24
C TYR A 37 2.71 3.59 21.72
N GLY A 38 2.72 4.54 20.78
CA GLY A 38 2.91 5.97 21.05
C GLY A 38 4.38 6.38 21.22
N GLU A 39 5.32 5.45 21.18
CA GLU A 39 6.75 5.75 21.20
C GLU A 39 7.19 6.40 19.89
N TYR A 40 8.19 7.28 19.97
CA TYR A 40 8.86 7.85 18.81
C TYR A 40 10.38 7.89 18.98
N VAL A 41 11.09 7.74 17.86
CA VAL A 41 12.54 7.94 17.72
C VAL A 41 12.77 9.13 16.80
N SER A 42 13.47 10.15 17.28
CA SER A 42 13.86 11.28 16.43
C SER A 42 15.04 10.89 15.55
N VAL A 43 14.83 10.90 14.22
CA VAL A 43 15.85 10.50 13.24
C VAL A 43 16.55 11.73 12.67
N THR A 44 15.79 12.77 12.36
CA THR A 44 16.31 14.08 11.93
C THR A 44 15.45 15.20 12.54
N PRO A 45 15.88 16.48 12.48
CA PRO A 45 15.10 17.59 13.03
C PRO A 45 13.68 17.77 12.47
N PHE A 46 13.36 17.16 11.32
CA PHE A 46 12.04 17.24 10.68
C PHE A 46 11.37 15.87 10.50
N PHE A 47 11.99 14.78 10.98
CA PHE A 47 11.48 13.42 10.80
C PHE A 47 11.61 12.61 12.09
N ASN A 48 10.45 12.18 12.60
CA ASN A 48 10.35 11.23 13.69
C ASN A 48 9.80 9.91 13.16
N TRP A 49 10.39 8.81 13.60
CA TRP A 49 9.88 7.47 13.40
C TRP A 49 8.94 7.13 14.56
N VAL A 50 7.66 6.88 14.31
CA VAL A 50 6.62 6.81 15.36
C VAL A 50 5.80 5.54 15.22
N HIS A 51 5.47 4.89 16.34
CA HIS A 51 4.54 3.77 16.37
C HIS A 51 3.11 4.24 16.73
N LEU A 52 2.24 4.32 15.71
CA LEU A 52 0.83 4.66 15.89
C LEU A 52 -0.08 3.76 15.04
N TRP A 53 -1.28 3.51 15.55
CA TRP A 53 -2.35 2.80 14.85
C TRP A 53 -3.31 3.79 14.24
N ASN A 54 -3.66 3.61 12.96
CA ASN A 54 -4.74 4.36 12.33
C ASN A 54 -6.01 3.51 12.31
N THR A 55 -6.99 3.84 13.14
CA THR A 55 -8.28 3.12 13.21
C THR A 55 -9.26 3.54 12.11
N GLY A 56 -8.97 4.62 11.38
CA GLY A 56 -9.73 5.11 10.23
C GLY A 56 -8.89 5.21 8.96
N ALA A 57 -9.39 5.91 7.95
CA ALA A 57 -8.61 6.23 6.75
C ALA A 57 -7.72 7.47 6.97
N ALA A 58 -7.27 8.13 5.90
CA ALA A 58 -6.50 9.37 5.99
C ALA A 58 -7.23 10.41 6.88
N PHE A 59 -6.47 11.13 7.71
CA PHE A 59 -7.00 12.09 8.70
C PHE A 59 -8.01 11.48 9.69
N SER A 60 -7.88 10.18 9.99
CA SER A 60 -8.80 9.44 10.86
C SER A 60 -10.26 9.50 10.40
N LEU A 61 -10.47 9.61 9.08
CA LEU A 61 -11.80 9.60 8.49
C LEU A 61 -12.52 8.30 8.86
N PHE A 62 -13.73 8.43 9.39
CA PHE A 62 -14.55 7.34 9.93
C PHE A 62 -13.93 6.56 11.10
N ALA A 63 -12.94 7.08 11.83
CA ALA A 63 -12.33 6.35 12.96
C ALA A 63 -13.33 5.97 14.08
N ASN A 64 -14.42 6.73 14.24
CA ASN A 64 -15.46 6.53 15.25
C ASN A 64 -16.69 5.74 14.73
N GLY A 65 -16.61 5.13 13.54
CA GLY A 65 -17.68 4.31 12.96
C GLY A 65 -17.87 2.95 13.64
N GLY A 66 -17.07 2.58 14.65
CA GLY A 66 -17.17 1.28 15.31
C GLY A 66 -16.76 0.14 14.36
N CYS A 67 -17.54 -0.94 14.31
CA CYS A 67 -17.11 -2.15 13.58
C CYS A 67 -17.33 -2.09 12.06
N TRP A 68 -18.29 -1.31 11.55
CA TRP A 68 -18.63 -1.33 10.12
C TRP A 68 -17.54 -0.69 9.25
N GLN A 69 -16.81 0.30 9.79
CA GLN A 69 -15.77 1.04 9.06
C GLN A 69 -14.69 0.12 8.50
N ARG A 70 -14.29 -0.90 9.28
CA ARG A 70 -13.28 -1.88 8.89
C ARG A 70 -13.73 -2.66 7.67
N TYR A 71 -14.94 -3.22 7.72
CA TYR A 71 -15.49 -3.99 6.59
C TYR A 71 -15.73 -3.11 5.36
N PHE A 72 -16.11 -1.85 5.56
CA PHE A 72 -16.26 -0.88 4.47
C PHE A 72 -14.93 -0.62 3.76
N PHE A 73 -13.85 -0.33 4.50
CA PHE A 73 -12.53 -0.11 3.90
C PHE A 73 -11.94 -1.37 3.28
N ILE A 74 -12.15 -2.54 3.89
CA ILE A 74 -11.82 -3.84 3.27
C ILE A 74 -12.52 -3.99 1.93
N GLY A 75 -13.83 -3.71 1.87
CA GLY A 75 -14.60 -3.77 0.63
C GLY A 75 -14.06 -2.85 -0.45
N ILE A 76 -13.76 -1.60 -0.12
CA ILE A 76 -13.15 -0.63 -1.05
C ILE A 76 -11.79 -1.13 -1.52
N ALA A 77 -10.91 -1.55 -0.61
CA ALA A 77 -9.57 -2.00 -0.94
C ALA A 77 -9.59 -3.21 -1.88
N VAL A 78 -10.48 -4.19 -1.64
CA VAL A 78 -10.64 -5.36 -2.52
C VAL A 78 -11.10 -4.93 -3.92
N VAL A 79 -12.14 -4.09 -4.00
CA VAL A 79 -12.68 -3.63 -5.30
C VAL A 79 -11.63 -2.85 -6.09
N VAL A 80 -10.93 -1.92 -5.44
CA VAL A 80 -9.86 -1.12 -6.06
C VAL A 80 -8.70 -2.02 -6.48
N SER A 81 -8.29 -2.98 -5.65
CA SER A 81 -7.21 -3.91 -5.99
C SER A 81 -7.54 -4.77 -7.22
N ILE A 82 -8.77 -5.31 -7.32
CA ILE A 82 -9.22 -6.06 -8.50
C ILE A 82 -9.18 -5.18 -9.75
N PHE A 83 -9.67 -3.93 -9.63
CA PHE A 83 -9.65 -2.97 -10.73
C PHE A 83 -8.21 -2.63 -11.18
N LEU A 84 -7.30 -2.40 -10.24
CA LEU A 84 -5.89 -2.13 -10.53
C LEU A 84 -5.20 -3.33 -11.17
N ILE A 85 -5.45 -4.56 -10.71
CA ILE A 85 -4.93 -5.77 -11.33
C ILE A 85 -5.38 -5.84 -12.79
N LYS A 86 -6.67 -5.58 -13.08
CA LYS A 86 -7.17 -5.51 -14.46
C LYS A 86 -6.39 -4.48 -15.29
N LEU A 87 -6.18 -3.27 -14.79
CA LEU A 87 -5.44 -2.23 -15.50
C LEU A 87 -3.96 -2.58 -15.74
N ILE A 88 -3.31 -3.23 -14.76
CA ILE A 88 -1.94 -3.74 -14.88
C ILE A 88 -1.86 -4.82 -15.97
N LEU A 89 -2.85 -5.71 -16.05
CA LEU A 89 -2.91 -6.76 -17.07
C LEU A 89 -3.15 -6.18 -18.47
N GLU A 90 -3.96 -5.12 -18.61
CA GLU A 90 -4.17 -4.41 -19.88
C GLU A 90 -2.90 -3.69 -20.37
N ASN A 91 -2.10 -3.17 -19.43
CA ASN A 91 -0.75 -2.64 -19.66
C ASN A 91 -0.67 -1.70 -20.87
N ARG A 92 -1.55 -0.69 -20.88
CA ARG A 92 -1.71 0.23 -22.03
C ARG A 92 -0.50 1.15 -22.17
N HIS A 93 -0.08 1.75 -21.06
CA HIS A 93 1.08 2.64 -20.99
C HIS A 93 2.03 2.22 -19.86
N LYS A 94 3.35 2.29 -20.11
CA LYS A 94 4.37 1.84 -19.15
C LYS A 94 4.31 2.60 -17.82
N GLY A 95 4.22 3.93 -17.89
CA GLY A 95 4.19 4.79 -16.70
C GLY A 95 2.96 4.51 -15.84
N GLU A 96 1.79 4.39 -16.47
CA GLU A 96 0.55 4.03 -15.79
C GLU A 96 0.63 2.65 -15.14
N ALA A 97 1.15 1.65 -15.87
CA ALA A 97 1.24 0.28 -15.35
C ALA A 97 2.18 0.18 -14.13
N ILE A 98 3.27 0.96 -14.11
CA ILE A 98 4.13 1.12 -12.93
C ILE A 98 3.34 1.80 -11.80
N ALA A 99 2.66 2.92 -12.07
CA ALA A 99 1.88 3.64 -11.07
C ALA A 99 0.80 2.74 -10.43
N TYR A 100 0.04 1.99 -11.24
CA TYR A 100 -0.96 1.05 -10.75
C TYR A 100 -0.34 -0.07 -9.89
N SER A 101 0.84 -0.57 -10.27
CA SER A 101 1.58 -1.56 -9.48
C SER A 101 1.99 -1.01 -8.10
N LEU A 102 2.48 0.22 -8.03
CA LEU A 102 2.84 0.87 -6.76
C LEU A 102 1.60 1.08 -5.88
N ILE A 103 0.51 1.59 -6.46
CA ILE A 103 -0.77 1.81 -5.74
C ILE A 103 -1.33 0.49 -5.24
N LEU A 104 -1.30 -0.57 -6.06
CA LEU A 104 -1.76 -1.91 -5.66
C LEU A 104 -0.94 -2.44 -4.48
N GLY A 105 0.38 -2.27 -4.48
CA GLY A 105 1.24 -2.68 -3.36
C GLY A 105 0.85 -2.00 -2.05
N GLY A 106 0.63 -0.68 -2.06
CA GLY A 106 0.18 0.06 -0.87
C GLY A 106 -1.24 -0.31 -0.43
N ALA A 107 -2.16 -0.52 -1.37
CA ALA A 107 -3.52 -0.95 -1.06
C ALA A 107 -3.55 -2.33 -0.40
N MET A 108 -2.74 -3.28 -0.90
CA MET A 108 -2.60 -4.62 -0.32
C MET A 108 -1.93 -4.58 1.05
N GLY A 109 -0.89 -3.75 1.25
CA GLY A 109 -0.26 -3.56 2.56
C GLY A 109 -1.26 -3.10 3.63
N ASN A 110 -2.10 -2.11 3.31
CA ASN A 110 -3.14 -1.62 4.23
C ASN A 110 -4.32 -2.59 4.43
N LEU A 111 -4.57 -3.48 3.46
CA LEU A 111 -5.63 -4.49 3.56
C LEU A 111 -5.24 -5.65 4.49
N ILE A 112 -3.94 -5.93 4.64
CA ILE A 112 -3.43 -7.01 5.49
C ILE A 112 -3.49 -6.65 6.97
N ASP A 113 -3.39 -5.36 7.32
CA ASP A 113 -3.54 -4.83 8.69
C ASP A 113 -4.92 -5.13 9.31
#